data_AF-A0A8C1XU56-F1
#
_entry.id   AF-A0A8C1XU56-F1
#
_cell.length_a   1.000
_cell.length_b   1.000
_cell.length_c   1.000
_cell.angle_alpha   90.00
_cell.angle_beta   90.00
_cell.angle_gamma   90.00
#
_symmetry.space_group_name_H-M   'P 1'
#
loop_
_entity.id
_entity.type
_entity.pdbx_description
1 polymer ?
#
loop_
_entity_poly.entity_id
_entity_poly.type
_entity_poly.pdbx_seq_one_letter_code
_entity_poly.pdbx_strand_id
1 'polypeptide(L)'
;MEGDSLTLNPDLNQTQGFKVIQWCFGDISPVIAEIYANETSYPNDEIFRDRLQLNQTGSLSIKNTRTTDSGLYKLEVQHNSGASYMTFSVTVYGVFCAETDEVKSVSVMEGDAVTLNPDLTQIKGIVLLLWRFGDKGSTVAQIDGNEILYEDDEIFIDRLQLDQSGSLTIKNTRTKHTGLYEAEISHNTGTSYIRFSVTVYESPPEDSYRAEMKSVPVTEGDPVALRVPQLYGDELIVWRFGDEGKLIAKHDIEAKSSSFYDETDERFRNRLELDPQTGSLIITNTKSTDSGLYIVKISSNKQTSYQKYFVTISVPGLSPAAVAGIVVVLLVIAAAAAAAGVLFYRRRTSELKHQKSKISECHNETSEISEKLKRMSEISEELKQMTEDCEKELPEISEHHQTCKYYSWYSISLAIILNRPFEIYQHHCSLRDAPFHQFG
;
A
#
# COMPACT_ATOMS: atom_id res chain seq x y z
N MET A 1 -47.04 -21.57 35.87
CA MET A 1 -45.72 -21.15 36.36
C MET A 1 -45.54 -21.59 37.80
N GLU A 2 -44.34 -21.42 38.35
CA GLU A 2 -44.09 -21.42 39.79
C GLU A 2 -44.86 -20.27 40.46
N GLY A 3 -45.42 -20.52 41.66
CA GLY A 3 -46.32 -19.62 42.37
C GLY A 3 -47.81 -19.76 42.01
N ASP A 4 -48.15 -20.30 40.84
CA ASP A 4 -49.55 -20.50 40.41
C ASP A 4 -50.25 -21.64 41.18
N SER A 5 -51.50 -21.93 40.79
CA SER A 5 -52.17 -23.19 41.15
C SER A 5 -52.44 -24.01 39.88
N LEU A 6 -52.15 -25.31 39.94
CA LEU A 6 -52.39 -26.28 38.88
C LEU A 6 -53.51 -27.24 39.30
N THR A 7 -54.38 -27.65 38.37
CA THR A 7 -55.36 -28.72 38.60
C THR A 7 -55.23 -29.80 37.54
N LEU A 8 -54.95 -31.03 37.98
CA LEU A 8 -55.01 -32.24 37.16
C LEU A 8 -56.44 -32.77 37.21
N ASN A 9 -57.17 -32.63 36.11
CA ASN A 9 -58.56 -33.07 36.02
C ASN A 9 -58.68 -34.40 35.25
N PRO A 10 -59.16 -35.48 35.88
CA PRO A 10 -59.32 -36.78 35.23
C PRO A 10 -60.71 -37.04 34.61
N ASP A 11 -61.65 -36.09 34.70
CA ASP A 11 -63.02 -36.18 34.15
C ASP A 11 -63.76 -37.50 34.48
N LEU A 12 -63.61 -37.97 35.73
CA LEU A 12 -64.24 -39.21 36.20
C LEU A 12 -65.76 -39.07 36.26
N ASN A 13 -66.45 -39.93 35.52
CA ASN A 13 -67.90 -39.89 35.41
C ASN A 13 -68.56 -40.51 36.66
N GLN A 14 -69.10 -39.66 37.54
CA GLN A 14 -69.64 -40.03 38.86
C GLN A 14 -70.71 -41.13 38.82
N THR A 15 -71.40 -41.33 37.68
CA THR A 15 -72.42 -42.38 37.53
C THR A 15 -71.87 -43.82 37.60
N GLN A 16 -70.55 -44.03 37.58
CA GLN A 16 -69.94 -45.37 37.61
C GLN A 16 -69.63 -45.92 39.01
N GLY A 17 -69.62 -45.08 40.05
CA GLY A 17 -69.44 -45.51 41.44
C GLY A 17 -68.07 -46.15 41.72
N PHE A 18 -67.03 -45.32 41.82
CA PHE A 18 -65.71 -45.72 42.31
C PHE A 18 -65.72 -45.97 43.83
N LYS A 19 -64.80 -46.82 44.32
CA LYS A 19 -64.58 -47.10 45.75
C LYS A 19 -63.40 -46.32 46.32
N VAL A 20 -62.35 -46.19 45.51
CA VAL A 20 -61.07 -45.59 45.88
C VAL A 20 -60.56 -44.76 44.71
N ILE A 21 -60.00 -43.59 45.00
CA ILE A 21 -59.19 -42.79 44.08
C ILE A 21 -57.85 -42.54 44.76
N GLN A 22 -56.74 -42.83 44.11
CA GLN A 22 -55.39 -42.65 44.65
C GLN A 22 -54.50 -41.91 43.65
N TRP A 23 -53.83 -40.86 44.11
CA TRP A 23 -52.82 -40.11 43.37
C TRP A 23 -51.44 -40.41 43.93
N CYS A 24 -50.50 -40.73 43.03
CA CYS A 24 -49.09 -40.99 43.35
C CYS A 24 -48.18 -40.06 42.54
N PHE A 25 -46.98 -39.77 43.07
CA PHE A 25 -46.01 -38.86 42.46
C PHE A 25 -44.61 -39.49 42.35
N GLY A 26 -43.95 -39.33 41.21
CA GLY A 26 -42.57 -39.77 40.98
C GLY A 26 -42.39 -41.29 40.81
N ASP A 27 -41.14 -41.72 40.65
CA ASP A 27 -40.80 -43.08 40.19
C ASP A 27 -41.18 -44.19 41.17
N ILE A 28 -40.90 -43.97 42.46
CA ILE A 28 -41.29 -44.86 43.57
C ILE A 28 -42.82 -44.82 43.80
N SER A 29 -43.48 -43.78 43.30
CA SER A 29 -44.94 -43.59 43.33
C SER A 29 -45.61 -43.75 44.72
N PRO A 30 -45.11 -43.12 45.79
CA PRO A 30 -45.87 -42.97 47.04
C PRO A 30 -47.22 -42.27 46.80
N VAL A 31 -48.25 -42.70 47.52
CA VAL A 31 -49.59 -42.10 47.51
C VAL A 31 -49.54 -40.73 48.20
N ILE A 32 -49.76 -39.66 47.45
CA ILE A 32 -49.73 -38.27 47.95
C ILE A 32 -51.11 -37.77 48.39
N ALA A 33 -52.18 -38.26 47.76
CA ALA A 33 -53.56 -37.93 48.10
C ALA A 33 -54.50 -39.08 47.71
N GLU A 34 -55.53 -39.33 48.50
CA GLU A 34 -56.52 -40.37 48.22
C GLU A 34 -57.93 -40.00 48.68
N ILE A 35 -58.94 -40.64 48.08
CA ILE A 35 -60.32 -40.67 48.55
C ILE A 35 -60.70 -42.13 48.81
N TYR A 36 -61.19 -42.40 50.02
CA TYR A 36 -61.74 -43.69 50.44
C TYR A 36 -63.04 -43.45 51.21
N ALA A 37 -64.12 -44.15 50.84
CA ALA A 37 -65.44 -44.01 51.49
C ALA A 37 -65.95 -42.55 51.60
N ASN A 38 -65.63 -41.71 50.59
CA ASN A 38 -65.85 -40.26 50.52
C ASN A 38 -65.01 -39.40 51.48
N GLU A 39 -64.16 -39.97 52.32
CA GLU A 39 -63.18 -39.23 53.12
C GLU A 39 -61.91 -38.98 52.29
N THR A 40 -61.26 -37.82 52.46
CA THR A 40 -60.05 -37.42 51.73
C THR A 40 -58.84 -37.44 52.67
N SER A 41 -57.75 -38.08 52.23
CA SER A 41 -56.52 -38.29 53.01
C SER A 41 -55.29 -37.89 52.19
N TYR A 42 -54.18 -37.57 52.87
CA TYR A 42 -52.92 -37.13 52.28
C TYR A 42 -51.74 -37.87 52.92
N PRO A 43 -51.49 -39.14 52.56
CA PRO A 43 -50.60 -40.00 53.34
C PRO A 43 -49.11 -39.60 53.34
N ASN A 44 -48.64 -38.89 52.31
CA ASN A 44 -47.23 -38.51 52.13
C ASN A 44 -47.07 -37.00 51.77
N ASP A 45 -47.69 -36.11 52.54
CA ASP A 45 -47.69 -34.67 52.26
C ASP A 45 -46.36 -33.94 52.60
N GLU A 46 -45.31 -34.60 53.10
CA GLU A 46 -44.02 -33.95 53.46
C GLU A 46 -43.38 -33.12 52.33
N ILE A 47 -43.62 -33.55 51.08
CA ILE A 47 -43.17 -32.90 49.84
C ILE A 47 -44.02 -31.65 49.54
N PHE A 48 -45.34 -31.75 49.72
CA PHE A 48 -46.29 -30.74 49.27
C PHE A 48 -46.68 -29.74 50.36
N ARG A 49 -46.85 -30.15 51.62
CA ARG A 49 -47.03 -29.30 52.82
C ARG A 49 -48.23 -28.38 52.71
N ASP A 50 -49.42 -28.95 52.91
CA ASP A 50 -50.74 -28.31 52.88
C ASP A 50 -51.13 -27.70 51.51
N ARG A 51 -50.35 -27.99 50.44
CA ARG A 51 -50.57 -27.46 49.09
C ARG A 51 -51.50 -28.31 48.21
N LEU A 52 -51.78 -29.56 48.59
CA LEU A 52 -52.66 -30.45 47.84
C LEU A 52 -54.15 -30.27 48.19
N GLN A 53 -55.00 -30.21 47.18
CA GLN A 53 -56.46 -30.26 47.32
C GLN A 53 -57.05 -31.29 46.34
N LEU A 54 -57.42 -32.46 46.86
CA LEU A 54 -58.10 -33.50 46.09
C LEU A 54 -59.63 -33.32 46.20
N ASN A 55 -60.29 -33.07 45.08
CA ASN A 55 -61.74 -32.92 45.03
C ASN A 55 -62.44 -34.27 44.86
N GLN A 56 -63.70 -34.38 45.30
CA GLN A 56 -64.53 -35.59 45.19
C GLN A 56 -64.82 -36.06 43.75
N THR A 57 -64.45 -35.26 42.74
CA THR A 57 -64.40 -35.63 41.31
C THR A 57 -63.14 -36.42 40.92
N GLY A 58 -62.22 -36.65 41.86
CA GLY A 58 -60.87 -37.18 41.61
C GLY A 58 -59.87 -36.13 41.11
N SER A 59 -60.29 -34.88 40.86
CA SER A 59 -59.41 -33.82 40.36
C SER A 59 -58.45 -33.35 41.47
N LEU A 60 -57.14 -33.51 41.26
CA LEU A 60 -56.10 -33.07 42.19
C LEU A 60 -55.65 -31.65 41.84
N SER A 61 -55.65 -30.74 42.82
CA SER A 61 -55.10 -29.40 42.68
C SER A 61 -53.86 -29.21 43.55
N ILE A 62 -52.86 -28.51 43.03
CA ILE A 62 -51.61 -28.16 43.70
C ILE A 62 -51.55 -26.64 43.74
N LYS A 63 -51.51 -26.05 44.93
CA LYS A 63 -51.45 -24.58 45.13
C LYS A 63 -50.03 -24.11 45.33
N ASN A 64 -49.72 -22.88 44.93
CA ASN A 64 -48.38 -22.28 45.07
C ASN A 64 -47.32 -23.26 44.55
N THR A 65 -47.48 -23.65 43.28
CA THR A 65 -46.67 -24.68 42.62
C THR A 65 -45.19 -24.30 42.63
N ARG A 66 -44.31 -25.29 42.76
CA ARG A 66 -42.86 -25.14 42.76
C ARG A 66 -42.27 -25.91 41.60
N THR A 67 -41.11 -25.49 41.11
CA THR A 67 -40.28 -26.25 40.17
C THR A 67 -40.10 -27.72 40.58
N THR A 68 -39.95 -27.99 41.89
CA THR A 68 -39.87 -29.33 42.50
C THR A 68 -41.14 -30.19 42.42
N ASP A 69 -42.28 -29.61 42.06
CA ASP A 69 -43.53 -30.36 41.87
C ASP A 69 -43.64 -30.94 40.45
N SER A 70 -42.65 -30.68 39.58
CA SER A 70 -42.57 -31.27 38.25
C SER A 70 -42.29 -32.77 38.34
N GLY A 71 -42.90 -33.55 37.44
CA GLY A 71 -42.70 -35.00 37.38
C GLY A 71 -43.92 -35.74 36.86
N LEU A 72 -43.87 -37.08 36.97
CA LEU A 72 -44.95 -37.97 36.59
C LEU A 72 -45.93 -38.17 37.76
N TYR A 73 -47.17 -37.74 37.58
CA TYR A 73 -48.30 -38.04 38.46
C TYR A 73 -49.06 -39.23 37.89
N LYS A 74 -49.38 -40.19 38.76
CA LYS A 74 -50.14 -41.40 38.42
C LYS A 74 -51.44 -41.39 39.21
N LEU A 75 -52.55 -41.68 38.53
CA LEU A 75 -53.88 -41.81 39.11
C LEU A 75 -54.33 -43.26 39.00
N GLU A 76 -54.67 -43.89 40.12
CA GLU A 76 -55.39 -45.15 40.18
C GLU A 76 -56.83 -44.90 40.65
N VAL A 77 -57.81 -45.52 39.97
CA VAL A 77 -59.22 -45.50 40.38
C VAL A 77 -59.74 -46.91 40.43
N GLN A 78 -60.25 -47.33 41.59
CA GLN A 78 -60.82 -48.65 41.80
C GLN A 78 -62.34 -48.59 41.69
N HIS A 79 -62.89 -49.22 40.65
CA HIS A 79 -64.32 -49.34 40.39
C HIS A 79 -64.88 -50.67 40.91
N ASN A 80 -66.20 -50.81 40.91
CA ASN A 80 -66.85 -52.10 41.20
C ASN A 80 -66.48 -53.22 40.20
N SER A 81 -66.01 -52.86 39.00
CA SER A 81 -65.68 -53.78 37.89
C SER A 81 -64.17 -54.00 37.66
N GLY A 82 -63.28 -53.33 38.41
CA GLY A 82 -61.83 -53.39 38.22
C GLY A 82 -61.13 -52.05 38.48
N ALA A 83 -59.80 -52.01 38.30
CA ALA A 83 -59.01 -50.78 38.43
C ALA A 83 -58.73 -50.14 37.06
N SER A 84 -58.66 -48.81 37.01
CA SER A 84 -58.25 -48.02 35.85
C SER A 84 -57.14 -47.05 36.23
N TYR A 85 -56.17 -46.86 35.33
CA TYR A 85 -54.99 -46.04 35.57
C TYR A 85 -54.88 -44.92 34.53
N MET A 86 -54.41 -43.75 34.95
CA MET A 86 -54.08 -42.62 34.06
C MET A 86 -52.81 -41.92 34.55
N THR A 87 -52.08 -41.28 33.64
CA THR A 87 -50.83 -40.59 33.96
C THR A 87 -50.84 -39.16 33.43
N PHE A 88 -50.24 -38.25 34.20
CA PHE A 88 -50.10 -36.84 33.86
C PHE A 88 -48.61 -36.48 34.00
N SER A 89 -48.00 -36.02 32.91
CA SER A 89 -46.67 -35.40 32.98
C SER A 89 -46.86 -33.91 33.32
N VAL A 90 -46.19 -33.44 34.36
CA VAL A 90 -46.31 -32.07 34.86
C VAL A 90 -44.96 -31.38 34.83
N THR A 91 -44.90 -30.19 34.22
CA THR A 91 -43.72 -29.32 34.20
C THR A 91 -44.11 -27.97 34.79
N VAL A 92 -43.51 -27.61 35.93
CA VAL A 92 -43.70 -26.30 36.57
C VAL A 92 -42.52 -25.41 36.22
N TYR A 93 -42.69 -24.60 35.17
CA TYR A 93 -41.72 -23.58 34.78
C TYR A 93 -41.55 -22.52 35.87
N GLY A 94 -40.31 -22.28 36.28
CA GLY A 94 -39.96 -21.16 37.16
C GLY A 94 -40.34 -19.81 36.56
N VAL A 95 -40.48 -18.77 37.39
CA VAL A 95 -40.91 -17.43 36.96
C VAL A 95 -39.95 -16.78 35.95
N PHE A 96 -38.74 -17.31 35.78
CA PHE A 96 -37.71 -16.83 34.86
C PHE A 96 -37.58 -17.61 33.55
N CYS A 97 -38.64 -18.29 33.08
CA CYS A 97 -38.82 -18.55 31.65
C CYS A 97 -39.20 -17.27 30.89
N ALA A 98 -38.38 -16.22 31.05
CA ALA A 98 -38.35 -15.10 30.13
C ALA A 98 -37.50 -15.54 28.93
N GLU A 99 -38.18 -15.93 27.85
CA GLU A 99 -37.56 -16.16 26.54
C GLU A 99 -37.13 -14.80 25.96
N THR A 100 -36.04 -14.26 26.50
CA THR A 100 -35.40 -13.05 25.99
C THR A 100 -34.40 -13.44 24.90
N ASP A 101 -34.66 -13.04 23.66
CA ASP A 101 -33.65 -12.94 22.58
C ASP A 101 -32.58 -11.85 22.87
N GLU A 102 -32.29 -11.59 24.15
CA GLU A 102 -31.30 -10.61 24.61
C GLU A 102 -29.89 -11.19 24.45
N VAL A 103 -29.37 -11.08 23.23
CA VAL A 103 -28.00 -11.44 22.91
C VAL A 103 -27.04 -10.44 23.57
N LYS A 104 -26.24 -10.90 24.53
CA LYS A 104 -25.27 -10.08 25.27
C LYS A 104 -24.11 -9.68 24.35
N SER A 105 -24.12 -8.46 23.82
CA SER A 105 -23.02 -7.94 22.99
C SER A 105 -21.75 -7.67 23.80
N VAL A 106 -20.61 -8.15 23.32
CA VAL A 106 -19.29 -7.94 23.92
C VAL A 106 -18.29 -7.55 22.83
N SER A 107 -17.58 -6.43 23.02
CA SER A 107 -16.54 -5.96 22.11
C SER A 107 -15.16 -6.05 22.75
N VAL A 108 -14.16 -6.54 22.01
CA VAL A 108 -12.78 -6.71 22.46
C VAL A 108 -11.79 -6.31 21.36
N MET A 109 -10.57 -5.91 21.71
CA MET A 109 -9.53 -5.56 20.75
C MET A 109 -8.66 -6.77 20.42
N GLU A 110 -8.19 -6.86 19.17
CA GLU A 110 -7.42 -8.01 18.72
C GLU A 110 -6.07 -8.16 19.47
N GLY A 111 -5.83 -9.37 19.97
CA GLY A 111 -4.74 -9.71 20.89
C GLY A 111 -5.15 -9.75 22.37
N ASP A 112 -6.30 -9.17 22.75
CA ASP A 112 -6.77 -9.18 24.13
C ASP A 112 -7.70 -10.38 24.39
N ALA A 113 -7.94 -10.73 25.66
CA ALA A 113 -8.82 -11.83 26.06
C ALA A 113 -10.26 -11.35 26.34
N VAL A 114 -11.25 -12.22 26.12
CA VAL A 114 -12.66 -11.97 26.46
C VAL A 114 -13.24 -13.15 27.23
N THR A 115 -14.05 -12.88 28.26
CA THR A 115 -14.73 -13.92 29.07
C THR A 115 -16.24 -13.75 28.95
N LEU A 116 -16.90 -14.81 28.49
CA LEU A 116 -18.36 -14.92 28.39
C LEU A 116 -18.87 -15.63 29.64
N ASN A 117 -19.40 -14.86 30.59
CA ASN A 117 -19.94 -15.39 31.85
C ASN A 117 -21.47 -15.53 31.76
N PRO A 118 -22.02 -16.76 31.76
CA PRO A 118 -23.46 -16.99 31.72
C PRO A 118 -24.19 -16.73 33.05
N ASP A 119 -23.47 -16.52 34.15
CA ASP A 119 -23.96 -16.41 35.54
C ASP A 119 -24.83 -17.61 35.99
N LEU A 120 -24.19 -18.79 36.06
CA LEU A 120 -24.84 -20.02 36.51
C LEU A 120 -25.16 -20.03 38.03
N THR A 121 -24.85 -18.96 38.78
CA THR A 121 -25.08 -18.92 40.24
C THR A 121 -26.56 -19.08 40.64
N GLN A 122 -27.46 -18.78 39.71
CA GLN A 122 -28.91 -18.84 39.87
C GLN A 122 -29.51 -20.18 39.39
N ILE A 123 -28.74 -21.02 38.68
CA ILE A 123 -29.20 -22.27 38.04
C ILE A 123 -28.71 -23.47 38.86
N LYS A 124 -29.62 -24.32 39.33
CA LYS A 124 -29.32 -25.50 40.16
C LYS A 124 -29.61 -26.80 39.43
N GLY A 125 -28.80 -27.83 39.70
CA GLY A 125 -28.98 -29.15 39.09
C GLY A 125 -28.64 -29.17 37.60
N ILE A 126 -27.58 -28.45 37.22
CA ILE A 126 -26.99 -28.53 35.88
C ILE A 126 -26.41 -29.94 35.69
N VAL A 127 -26.68 -30.52 34.52
CA VAL A 127 -26.20 -31.84 34.11
C VAL A 127 -25.07 -31.67 33.09
N LEU A 128 -25.31 -30.85 32.07
CA LEU A 128 -24.41 -30.63 30.94
C LEU A 128 -24.46 -29.15 30.51
N LEU A 129 -23.30 -28.54 30.34
CA LEU A 129 -23.12 -27.24 29.68
C LEU A 129 -22.41 -27.46 28.34
N LEU A 130 -23.02 -27.01 27.24
CA LEU A 130 -22.38 -26.95 25.92
C LEU A 130 -22.15 -25.48 25.54
N TRP A 131 -20.92 -25.15 25.13
CA TRP A 131 -20.62 -23.89 24.46
C TRP A 131 -20.57 -24.11 22.95
N ARG A 132 -21.43 -23.41 22.22
CA ARG A 132 -21.55 -23.46 20.75
C ARG A 132 -21.06 -22.17 20.10
N PHE A 133 -20.50 -22.28 18.90
CA PHE A 133 -20.05 -21.13 18.09
C PHE A 133 -20.68 -21.12 16.69
N GLY A 134 -21.03 -19.90 16.23
CA GLY A 134 -21.53 -19.60 14.89
C GLY A 134 -22.97 -20.07 14.63
N ASP A 135 -23.54 -19.59 13.52
CA ASP A 135 -24.97 -19.78 13.15
C ASP A 135 -25.42 -21.24 12.99
N LYS A 136 -24.47 -22.19 12.95
CA LYS A 136 -24.71 -23.64 12.86
C LYS A 136 -24.45 -24.40 14.16
N GLY A 137 -24.00 -23.70 15.21
CA GLY A 137 -23.95 -24.21 16.58
C GLY A 137 -22.95 -25.35 16.82
N SER A 138 -21.78 -25.33 16.18
CA SER A 138 -20.69 -26.29 16.49
C SER A 138 -20.31 -26.17 17.97
N THR A 139 -20.30 -27.27 18.72
CA THR A 139 -19.73 -27.30 20.08
C THR A 139 -18.23 -27.00 19.99
N VAL A 140 -17.72 -26.14 20.88
CA VAL A 140 -16.28 -25.82 20.99
C VAL A 140 -15.71 -26.20 22.36
N ALA A 141 -16.55 -26.24 23.39
CA ALA A 141 -16.20 -26.73 24.72
C ALA A 141 -17.45 -27.20 25.47
N GLN A 142 -17.29 -28.09 26.45
CA GLN A 142 -18.38 -28.54 27.32
C GLN A 142 -17.93 -28.85 28.75
N ILE A 143 -18.90 -28.87 29.67
CA ILE A 143 -18.76 -29.42 31.02
C ILE A 143 -19.82 -30.50 31.24
N ASP A 144 -19.41 -31.73 31.52
CA ASP A 144 -20.28 -32.84 31.93
C ASP A 144 -19.90 -33.25 33.36
N GLY A 145 -20.79 -33.00 34.32
CA GLY A 145 -20.51 -33.13 35.75
C GLY A 145 -19.31 -32.27 36.21
N ASN A 146 -18.13 -32.89 36.31
CA ASN A 146 -16.86 -32.24 36.66
C ASN A 146 -15.86 -32.20 35.49
N GLU A 147 -16.10 -32.93 34.40
CA GLU A 147 -15.16 -33.06 33.29
C GLU A 147 -15.32 -31.91 32.30
N ILE A 148 -14.22 -31.22 31.99
CA ILE A 148 -14.17 -30.17 30.97
C ILE A 148 -13.52 -30.75 29.71
N LEU A 149 -14.24 -30.68 28.60
CA LEU A 149 -13.77 -31.15 27.29
C LEU A 149 -13.79 -29.98 26.29
N TYR A 150 -12.87 -30.04 25.32
CA TYR A 150 -12.77 -29.11 24.21
C TYR A 150 -12.85 -29.91 22.91
N GLU A 151 -13.57 -29.38 21.92
CA GLU A 151 -13.56 -29.94 20.57
C GLU A 151 -12.37 -29.38 19.78
N ASP A 152 -11.82 -30.18 18.87
CA ASP A 152 -10.63 -29.82 18.08
C ASP A 152 -11.01 -28.90 16.89
N ASP A 153 -11.35 -27.65 17.20
CA ASP A 153 -11.70 -26.61 16.24
C ASP A 153 -10.45 -25.78 15.86
N GLU A 154 -10.07 -25.80 14.57
CA GLU A 154 -8.97 -25.01 13.99
C GLU A 154 -9.09 -23.49 14.22
N ILE A 155 -10.31 -23.00 14.50
CA ILE A 155 -10.55 -21.61 14.88
C ILE A 155 -9.92 -21.33 16.26
N PHE A 156 -10.00 -22.28 17.19
CA PHE A 156 -9.83 -22.07 18.63
C PHE A 156 -8.62 -22.75 19.30
N ILE A 157 -7.80 -23.51 18.54
CA ILE A 157 -6.55 -24.17 18.96
C ILE A 157 -5.83 -23.39 20.09
N ASP A 158 -5.67 -24.04 21.25
CA ASP A 158 -4.99 -23.54 22.48
C ASP A 158 -5.55 -22.25 23.13
N ARG A 159 -6.56 -21.58 22.55
CA ARG A 159 -7.08 -20.28 23.01
C ARG A 159 -8.20 -20.37 24.04
N LEU A 160 -8.98 -21.44 24.06
CA LEU A 160 -10.13 -21.56 24.96
C LEU A 160 -9.71 -21.95 26.37
N GLN A 161 -10.40 -21.37 27.35
CA GLN A 161 -10.41 -21.82 28.73
C GLN A 161 -11.83 -21.70 29.27
N LEU A 162 -12.50 -22.84 29.38
CA LEU A 162 -13.74 -23.00 30.13
C LEU A 162 -13.40 -23.27 31.60
N ASP A 163 -14.14 -22.66 32.52
CA ASP A 163 -14.01 -22.91 33.97
C ASP A 163 -15.26 -23.57 34.56
N GLN A 164 -15.14 -24.06 35.80
CA GLN A 164 -16.22 -24.76 36.52
C GLN A 164 -17.38 -23.83 36.95
N SER A 165 -17.33 -22.52 36.67
CA SER A 165 -18.51 -21.62 36.75
C SER A 165 -19.32 -21.58 35.46
N GLY A 166 -18.85 -22.28 34.42
CA GLY A 166 -19.39 -22.24 33.07
C GLY A 166 -18.93 -21.06 32.23
N SER A 167 -18.02 -20.23 32.73
CA SER A 167 -17.53 -19.06 31.99
C SER A 167 -16.52 -19.48 30.93
N LEU A 168 -16.78 -19.15 29.66
CA LEU A 168 -15.87 -19.41 28.55
C LEU A 168 -14.96 -18.19 28.34
N THR A 169 -13.66 -18.36 28.55
CA THR A 169 -12.65 -17.37 28.20
C THR A 169 -12.01 -17.73 26.86
N ILE A 170 -12.06 -16.78 25.91
CA ILE A 170 -11.33 -16.84 24.64
C ILE A 170 -10.11 -15.93 24.81
N LYS A 171 -8.92 -16.52 24.92
CA LYS A 171 -7.70 -15.76 25.10
C LYS A 171 -7.17 -15.26 23.76
N ASN A 172 -6.36 -14.18 23.82
CA ASN A 172 -5.56 -13.68 22.70
C ASN A 172 -6.38 -13.62 21.39
N THR A 173 -7.44 -12.82 21.38
CA THR A 173 -8.48 -12.91 20.34
C THR A 173 -7.98 -12.53 18.95
N ARG A 174 -8.71 -13.00 17.93
CA ARG A 174 -8.50 -12.75 16.50
C ARG A 174 -9.82 -12.31 15.89
N THR A 175 -9.77 -11.57 14.79
CA THR A 175 -11.00 -11.22 14.03
C THR A 175 -11.85 -12.45 13.67
N LYS A 176 -11.22 -13.62 13.42
CA LYS A 176 -11.91 -14.91 13.17
C LYS A 176 -12.73 -15.47 14.36
N HIS A 177 -12.61 -14.91 15.57
CA HIS A 177 -13.47 -15.27 16.72
C HIS A 177 -14.67 -14.32 16.88
N THR A 178 -14.92 -13.44 15.90
CA THR A 178 -16.15 -12.65 15.84
C THR A 178 -17.32 -13.56 15.47
N GLY A 179 -18.42 -13.51 16.23
CA GLY A 179 -19.60 -14.33 15.94
C GLY A 179 -20.58 -14.44 17.10
N LEU A 180 -21.61 -15.26 16.88
CA LEU A 180 -22.55 -15.69 17.92
C LEU A 180 -21.93 -16.84 18.73
N TYR A 181 -22.02 -16.74 20.04
CA TYR A 181 -21.73 -17.82 21.00
C TYR A 181 -23.00 -18.13 21.77
N GLU A 182 -23.31 -19.41 21.98
CA GLU A 182 -24.49 -19.85 22.72
C GLU A 182 -24.07 -20.87 23.79
N ALA A 183 -24.42 -20.58 25.05
CA ALA A 183 -24.32 -21.49 26.16
C ALA A 183 -25.66 -22.26 26.30
N GLU A 184 -25.66 -23.53 25.94
CA GLU A 184 -26.78 -24.46 26.11
C GLU A 184 -26.63 -25.21 27.44
N ILE A 185 -27.53 -24.94 28.38
CA ILE A 185 -27.44 -25.33 29.79
C ILE A 185 -28.55 -26.36 30.07
N SER A 186 -28.21 -27.64 29.93
CA SER A 186 -29.09 -28.76 30.25
C SER A 186 -29.08 -29.04 31.75
N HIS A 187 -30.26 -29.08 32.37
CA HIS A 187 -30.44 -29.21 33.81
C HIS A 187 -31.72 -30.00 34.12
N ASN A 188 -31.90 -30.42 35.37
CA ASN A 188 -32.98 -31.36 35.76
C ASN A 188 -34.42 -30.90 35.44
N THR A 189 -34.66 -29.62 35.13
CA THR A 189 -36.00 -29.09 34.78
C THR A 189 -36.12 -28.64 33.31
N GLY A 190 -35.10 -28.84 32.47
CA GLY A 190 -35.15 -28.48 31.04
C GLY A 190 -33.79 -28.03 30.49
N THR A 191 -33.84 -27.21 29.45
CA THR A 191 -32.65 -26.59 28.83
C THR A 191 -32.83 -25.09 28.76
N SER A 192 -31.79 -24.34 29.11
CA SER A 192 -31.74 -22.87 28.99
C SER A 192 -30.66 -22.47 27.99
N TYR A 193 -30.87 -21.37 27.27
CA TYR A 193 -29.92 -20.85 26.28
C TYR A 193 -29.51 -19.42 26.66
N ILE A 194 -28.21 -19.12 26.64
CA ILE A 194 -27.69 -17.77 26.86
C ILE A 194 -26.77 -17.40 25.71
N ARG A 195 -27.12 -16.35 24.97
CA ARG A 195 -26.43 -15.91 23.76
C ARG A 195 -25.51 -14.71 24.02
N PHE A 196 -24.35 -14.72 23.40
CA PHE A 196 -23.39 -13.63 23.37
C PHE A 196 -23.01 -13.31 21.92
N SER A 197 -22.93 -12.02 21.57
CA SER A 197 -22.40 -11.58 20.28
C SER A 197 -21.03 -10.96 20.52
N VAL A 198 -19.97 -11.65 20.09
CA VAL A 198 -18.59 -11.21 20.26
C VAL A 198 -18.14 -10.49 19.00
N THR A 199 -17.64 -9.27 19.15
CA THR A 199 -17.01 -8.49 18.06
C THR A 199 -15.55 -8.21 18.41
N VAL A 200 -14.63 -8.71 17.58
CA VAL A 200 -13.18 -8.49 17.75
C VAL A 200 -12.71 -7.42 16.77
N TYR A 201 -12.35 -6.24 17.27
CA TYR A 201 -11.88 -5.12 16.45
C TYR A 201 -10.36 -5.14 16.25
N GLU A 202 -9.89 -4.71 15.07
CA GLU A 202 -8.46 -4.55 14.80
C GLU A 202 -7.84 -3.50 15.73
N SER A 203 -6.69 -3.81 16.35
CA SER A 203 -6.07 -2.94 17.36
C SER A 203 -5.51 -1.63 16.76
N PRO A 204 -5.91 -0.44 17.25
CA PRO A 204 -5.38 0.84 16.76
C PRO A 204 -3.89 1.03 17.12
N PRO A 205 -3.20 2.00 16.50
CA PRO A 205 -1.78 2.30 16.78
C PRO A 205 -1.54 3.11 18.07
N GLU A 206 -2.59 3.55 18.77
CA GLU A 206 -2.53 4.62 19.77
C GLU A 206 -1.63 4.29 20.98
N ASP A 207 -1.67 3.08 21.55
CA ASP A 207 -0.87 2.70 22.73
C ASP A 207 0.66 2.76 22.54
N SER A 208 1.12 2.90 21.30
CA SER A 208 2.54 2.83 20.94
C SER A 208 3.39 3.99 21.51
N TYR A 209 2.81 5.00 22.17
CA TYR A 209 3.52 6.19 22.67
C TYR A 209 4.62 5.89 23.72
N ARG A 210 4.58 4.74 24.39
CA ARG A 210 5.61 4.31 25.37
C ARG A 210 6.77 3.50 24.77
N ALA A 211 6.70 3.14 23.49
CA ALA A 211 7.66 2.24 22.85
C ALA A 211 9.00 2.95 22.53
N GLU A 212 10.12 2.32 22.87
CA GLU A 212 11.45 2.80 22.47
C GLU A 212 11.62 2.81 20.94
N MET A 213 12.25 3.86 20.44
CA MET A 213 12.42 4.16 19.02
C MET A 213 13.85 3.83 18.56
N LYS A 214 13.97 2.80 17.72
CA LYS A 214 15.24 2.30 17.17
C LYS A 214 15.48 2.87 15.78
N SER A 215 16.52 3.69 15.61
CA SER A 215 16.88 4.24 14.29
C SER A 215 17.67 3.20 13.47
N VAL A 216 17.29 3.02 12.21
CA VAL A 216 17.89 2.02 11.30
C VAL A 216 18.28 2.71 9.97
N PRO A 217 19.57 3.04 9.76
CA PRO A 217 20.05 3.54 8.47
C PRO A 217 20.25 2.38 7.48
N VAL A 218 19.90 2.60 6.21
CA VAL A 218 19.95 1.61 5.13
C VAL A 218 20.39 2.30 3.83
N THR A 219 21.08 1.61 2.92
CA THR A 219 21.34 2.11 1.55
C THR A 219 20.17 1.76 0.64
N GLU A 220 19.81 2.63 -0.30
CA GLU A 220 18.81 2.29 -1.32
C GLU A 220 19.24 1.04 -2.12
N GLY A 221 18.35 0.05 -2.22
CA GLY A 221 18.58 -1.27 -2.78
C GLY A 221 18.88 -2.37 -1.74
N ASP A 222 19.52 -2.04 -0.62
CA ASP A 222 19.85 -3.03 0.42
C ASP A 222 18.59 -3.52 1.14
N PRO A 223 18.53 -4.80 1.58
CA PRO A 223 17.44 -5.29 2.42
C PRO A 223 17.60 -4.84 3.88
N VAL A 224 16.49 -4.58 4.57
CA VAL A 224 16.46 -4.26 6.01
C VAL A 224 15.58 -5.24 6.78
N ALA A 225 16.03 -5.67 7.95
CA ALA A 225 15.31 -6.61 8.82
C ALA A 225 15.01 -5.96 10.19
N LEU A 226 13.76 -5.62 10.43
CA LEU A 226 13.24 -5.03 11.67
C LEU A 226 12.87 -6.15 12.64
N ARG A 227 13.74 -6.40 13.62
CA ARG A 227 13.69 -7.60 14.46
C ARG A 227 12.64 -7.51 15.57
N VAL A 228 11.92 -8.60 15.79
CA VAL A 228 11.10 -8.82 16.99
C VAL A 228 11.93 -9.59 18.05
N PRO A 229 12.03 -9.10 19.29
CA PRO A 229 12.80 -9.77 20.35
C PRO A 229 11.93 -10.62 21.27
N GLN A 230 12.28 -11.91 21.39
CA GLN A 230 11.66 -12.93 22.28
C GLN A 230 10.21 -13.28 21.93
N LEU A 231 9.91 -14.58 21.98
CA LEU A 231 8.59 -15.15 21.71
C LEU A 231 8.38 -16.41 22.54
N TYR A 232 7.11 -16.74 22.81
CA TYR A 232 6.67 -17.94 23.52
C TYR A 232 5.83 -18.89 22.63
N GLY A 233 5.49 -18.47 21.41
CA GLY A 233 4.78 -19.27 20.41
C GLY A 233 3.29 -18.91 20.28
N ASP A 234 2.79 -18.00 21.11
CA ASP A 234 1.42 -17.51 21.12
C ASP A 234 1.25 -16.11 20.52
N GLU A 235 2.30 -15.52 19.94
CA GLU A 235 2.26 -14.12 19.55
C GLU A 235 1.48 -13.81 18.26
N LEU A 236 0.59 -12.81 18.36
CA LEU A 236 0.13 -12.00 17.23
C LEU A 236 1.10 -10.84 17.00
N ILE A 237 1.66 -10.77 15.80
CA ILE A 237 2.62 -9.75 15.41
C ILE A 237 2.00 -8.90 14.30
N VAL A 238 1.80 -7.60 14.57
CA VAL A 238 1.10 -6.67 13.68
C VAL A 238 2.02 -5.51 13.33
N TRP A 239 2.41 -5.41 12.06
CA TRP A 239 3.28 -4.36 11.54
C TRP A 239 2.48 -3.24 10.89
N ARG A 240 2.71 -2.02 11.38
CA ARG A 240 2.12 -0.78 10.88
C ARG A 240 3.19 0.18 10.36
N PHE A 241 2.87 0.95 9.34
CA PHE A 241 3.75 1.96 8.75
C PHE A 241 3.12 3.37 8.80
N GLY A 242 3.97 4.39 8.94
CA GLY A 242 3.60 5.80 8.90
C GLY A 242 2.97 6.29 10.20
N ASP A 243 2.80 7.61 10.29
CA ASP A 243 2.24 8.25 11.49
C ASP A 243 0.74 7.95 11.68
N GLU A 244 0.04 7.64 10.58
CA GLU A 244 -1.34 7.13 10.57
C GLU A 244 -1.46 5.66 11.01
N GLY A 245 -0.34 4.93 11.11
CA GLY A 245 -0.32 3.53 11.55
C GLY A 245 -1.03 2.56 10.60
N LYS A 246 -0.89 2.76 9.28
CA LYS A 246 -1.49 1.87 8.27
C LYS A 246 -0.96 0.44 8.45
N LEU A 247 -1.85 -0.57 8.49
CA LEU A 247 -1.46 -1.99 8.51
C LEU A 247 -0.70 -2.32 7.22
N ILE A 248 0.47 -2.96 7.34
CA ILE A 248 1.26 -3.43 6.18
C ILE A 248 1.53 -4.94 6.17
N ALA A 249 1.65 -5.57 7.34
CA ALA A 249 1.81 -7.02 7.46
C ALA A 249 1.35 -7.53 8.84
N LYS A 250 0.95 -8.80 8.93
CA LYS A 250 0.48 -9.44 10.17
C LYS A 250 0.78 -10.94 10.17
N HIS A 251 1.20 -11.47 11.31
CA HIS A 251 1.49 -12.91 11.50
C HIS A 251 0.86 -13.41 12.80
N ASP A 252 0.29 -14.62 12.78
CA ASP A 252 -0.31 -15.29 13.95
C ASP A 252 0.38 -16.64 14.14
N ILE A 253 1.36 -16.68 15.04
CA ILE A 253 2.26 -17.85 15.20
C ILE A 253 1.50 -19.05 15.78
N GLU A 254 0.63 -18.77 16.76
CA GLU A 254 -0.20 -19.76 17.47
C GLU A 254 -1.11 -20.54 16.50
N ALA A 255 -1.77 -19.81 15.60
CA ALA A 255 -2.65 -20.39 14.57
C ALA A 255 -1.90 -20.93 13.34
N LYS A 256 -0.56 -20.92 13.32
CA LYS A 256 0.32 -21.45 12.26
C LYS A 256 -0.07 -21.02 10.84
N SER A 257 -0.72 -19.85 10.74
CA SER A 257 -1.40 -19.39 9.54
C SER A 257 -0.42 -18.67 8.61
N SER A 258 -0.78 -18.54 7.33
CA SER A 258 -0.02 -17.75 6.37
C SER A 258 0.02 -16.27 6.80
N SER A 259 1.19 -15.66 6.81
CA SER A 259 1.36 -14.22 7.04
C SER A 259 0.51 -13.39 6.06
N PHE A 260 -0.22 -12.41 6.61
CA PHE A 260 -0.97 -11.42 5.84
C PHE A 260 -0.05 -10.25 5.46
N TYR A 261 -0.28 -9.69 4.27
CA TYR A 261 0.37 -8.48 3.76
C TYR A 261 -0.70 -7.57 3.13
N ASP A 262 -0.56 -6.26 3.26
CA ASP A 262 -1.45 -5.32 2.58
C ASP A 262 -1.08 -5.19 1.10
N GLU A 263 -1.80 -5.92 0.24
CA GLU A 263 -1.65 -5.81 -1.22
C GLU A 263 -2.20 -4.50 -1.79
N THR A 264 -2.94 -3.68 -1.02
CA THR A 264 -3.39 -2.36 -1.49
C THR A 264 -2.27 -1.32 -1.50
N ASP A 265 -1.14 -1.59 -0.83
CA ASP A 265 0.03 -0.70 -0.86
C ASP A 265 1.03 -1.05 -1.96
N GLU A 266 0.81 -0.46 -3.15
CA GLU A 266 1.73 -0.52 -4.30
C GLU A 266 3.16 -0.03 -3.96
N ARG A 267 3.37 0.68 -2.83
CA ARG A 267 4.72 0.97 -2.30
C ARG A 267 5.47 -0.32 -2.00
N PHE A 268 4.87 -1.21 -1.22
CA PHE A 268 5.53 -2.34 -0.56
C PHE A 268 5.26 -3.69 -1.23
N ARG A 269 4.33 -3.74 -2.20
CA ARG A 269 4.00 -4.90 -3.03
C ARG A 269 5.22 -5.74 -3.44
N ASN A 270 5.14 -7.04 -3.17
CA ASN A 270 6.18 -8.05 -3.45
C ASN A 270 7.55 -7.77 -2.81
N ARG A 271 7.63 -6.95 -1.75
CA ARG A 271 8.91 -6.61 -1.07
C ARG A 271 8.92 -6.81 0.45
N LEU A 272 7.76 -7.01 1.07
CA LEU A 272 7.67 -7.39 2.48
C LEU A 272 7.74 -8.91 2.63
N GLU A 273 8.44 -9.36 3.66
CA GLU A 273 8.49 -10.76 4.10
C GLU A 273 8.50 -10.76 5.63
N LEU A 274 7.60 -11.52 6.25
CA LEU A 274 7.65 -11.79 7.69
C LEU A 274 8.34 -13.13 7.92
N ASP A 275 9.41 -13.10 8.72
CA ASP A 275 10.08 -14.31 9.19
C ASP A 275 9.06 -15.19 9.94
N PRO A 276 8.82 -16.45 9.53
CA PRO A 276 7.68 -17.23 10.03
C PRO A 276 7.83 -17.72 11.46
N GLN A 277 9.04 -17.63 12.04
CA GLN A 277 9.34 -18.03 13.42
C GLN A 277 9.37 -16.84 14.38
N THR A 278 9.77 -15.66 13.90
CA THR A 278 9.99 -14.46 14.72
C THR A 278 9.01 -13.33 14.43
N GLY A 279 8.31 -13.35 13.30
CA GLY A 279 7.52 -12.23 12.78
C GLY A 279 8.35 -10.95 12.53
N SER A 280 9.67 -11.06 12.44
CA SER A 280 10.55 -9.94 12.07
C SER A 280 10.24 -9.50 10.64
N LEU A 281 10.05 -8.19 10.42
CA LEU A 281 9.74 -7.65 9.10
C LEU A 281 11.01 -7.43 8.29
N ILE A 282 11.13 -8.15 7.19
CA ILE A 282 12.14 -7.97 6.16
C ILE A 282 11.53 -7.11 5.04
N ILE A 283 12.24 -6.07 4.63
CA ILE A 283 11.91 -5.25 3.46
C ILE A 283 13.04 -5.40 2.46
N THR A 284 12.76 -5.98 1.31
CA THR A 284 13.73 -6.25 0.24
C THR A 284 13.75 -5.11 -0.79
N ASN A 285 14.90 -4.94 -1.48
CA ASN A 285 15.07 -3.95 -2.54
C ASN A 285 14.54 -2.56 -2.12
N THR A 286 15.08 -2.01 -1.03
CA THR A 286 14.52 -0.81 -0.39
C THR A 286 14.65 0.42 -1.28
N LYS A 287 13.67 1.33 -1.16
CA LYS A 287 13.60 2.59 -1.90
C LYS A 287 13.72 3.74 -0.92
N SER A 288 14.28 4.88 -1.33
CA SER A 288 14.27 6.14 -0.59
C SER A 288 12.87 6.51 -0.05
N THR A 289 11.83 6.24 -0.85
CA THR A 289 10.41 6.39 -0.47
C THR A 289 9.96 5.51 0.70
N ASP A 290 10.66 4.41 1.00
CA ASP A 290 10.31 3.49 2.08
C ASP A 290 10.68 4.02 3.46
N SER A 291 11.42 5.12 3.55
CA SER A 291 11.78 5.76 4.82
C SER A 291 10.54 6.12 5.66
N GLY A 292 10.71 6.16 6.99
CA GLY A 292 9.68 6.59 7.94
C GLY A 292 9.58 5.72 9.19
N LEU A 293 8.46 5.91 9.91
CA LEU A 293 8.13 5.18 11.13
C LEU A 293 7.49 3.83 10.82
N TYR A 294 8.01 2.78 11.44
CA TYR A 294 7.44 1.44 11.50
C TYR A 294 7.13 1.10 12.95
N ILE A 295 5.96 0.55 13.22
CA ILE A 295 5.48 0.18 14.54
C ILE A 295 5.10 -1.28 14.51
N VAL A 296 5.54 -2.08 15.50
CA VAL A 296 5.05 -3.45 15.69
C VAL A 296 4.33 -3.57 17.02
N LYS A 297 3.08 -4.09 17.00
CA LYS A 297 2.39 -4.63 18.18
C LYS A 297 2.70 -6.13 18.26
N ILE A 298 3.06 -6.61 19.45
CA ILE A 298 3.31 -8.02 19.76
C ILE A 298 2.36 -8.37 20.90
N SER A 299 1.38 -9.25 20.64
CA SER A 299 0.30 -9.58 21.60
C SER A 299 0.34 -11.07 21.92
N SER A 300 0.45 -11.44 23.20
CA SER A 300 0.47 -12.82 23.70
C SER A 300 -0.64 -13.04 24.74
N ASN A 301 -0.88 -14.28 25.15
CA ASN A 301 -1.77 -14.61 26.28
C ASN A 301 -1.30 -14.01 27.63
N LYS A 302 -0.07 -13.48 27.71
CA LYS A 302 0.55 -12.94 28.93
C LYS A 302 0.63 -11.41 28.95
N GLN A 303 1.00 -10.82 27.81
CA GLN A 303 1.31 -9.39 27.69
C GLN A 303 1.25 -8.91 26.24
N THR A 304 0.79 -7.67 26.07
CA THR A 304 0.96 -6.88 24.84
C THR A 304 2.18 -5.95 24.98
N SER A 305 3.02 -5.86 23.95
CA SER A 305 4.17 -4.96 23.88
C SER A 305 4.27 -4.28 22.51
N TYR A 306 5.05 -3.20 22.46
CA TYR A 306 5.21 -2.36 21.27
C TYR A 306 6.68 -1.99 21.04
N GLN A 307 7.14 -1.98 19.79
CA GLN A 307 8.45 -1.46 19.40
C GLN A 307 8.32 -0.51 18.21
N LYS A 308 9.11 0.58 18.21
CA LYS A 308 9.20 1.54 17.11
C LYS A 308 10.55 1.42 16.40
N TYR A 309 10.52 1.45 15.07
CA TYR A 309 11.67 1.50 14.19
C TYR A 309 11.56 2.72 13.28
N PHE A 310 12.61 3.53 13.19
CA PHE A 310 12.66 4.66 12.26
C PHE A 310 13.70 4.36 11.18
N VAL A 311 13.21 4.03 9.98
CA VAL A 311 14.05 3.59 8.86
C VAL A 311 14.40 4.81 8.02
N THR A 312 15.69 5.01 7.78
CA THR A 312 16.23 6.10 6.95
C THR A 312 17.02 5.50 5.80
N ILE A 313 16.45 5.53 4.59
CA ILE A 313 17.07 4.97 3.39
C ILE A 313 17.80 6.07 2.62
N SER A 314 19.11 5.91 2.49
CA SER A 314 20.01 6.86 1.84
C SER A 314 20.33 6.41 0.42
N VAL A 315 20.11 7.27 -0.57
CA VAL A 315 20.54 7.01 -1.95
C VAL A 315 22.08 6.99 -2.02
N PRO A 316 22.71 6.00 -2.67
CA PRO A 316 24.16 5.94 -2.79
C PRO A 316 24.66 7.04 -3.74
N GLY A 317 25.09 8.16 -3.17
CA GLY A 317 25.62 9.29 -3.91
C GLY A 317 26.87 8.93 -4.73
N LEU A 318 27.03 9.56 -5.90
CA LEU A 318 28.26 9.48 -6.68
C LEU A 318 29.47 9.86 -5.79
N SER A 319 30.49 9.01 -5.78
CA SER A 319 31.67 9.25 -4.94
C SER A 319 32.34 10.59 -5.29
N PRO A 320 33.03 11.26 -4.35
CA PRO A 320 33.73 12.51 -4.65
C PRO A 320 34.70 12.40 -5.83
N ALA A 321 35.31 11.22 -6.03
CA ALA A 321 36.14 10.92 -7.19
C ALA A 321 35.35 10.83 -8.51
N ALA A 322 34.15 10.24 -8.50
CA ALA A 322 33.28 10.20 -9.68
C ALA A 322 32.76 11.60 -10.05
N VAL A 323 32.33 12.39 -9.06
CA VAL A 323 31.89 13.78 -9.27
C VAL A 323 33.05 14.63 -9.81
N ALA A 324 34.25 14.54 -9.22
CA ALA A 324 35.44 15.22 -9.71
C ALA A 324 35.80 14.79 -11.15
N GLY A 325 35.71 13.50 -11.46
CA GLY A 325 35.93 12.96 -12.81
C GLY A 325 34.98 13.56 -13.84
N ILE A 326 33.67 13.62 -13.54
CA ILE A 326 32.67 14.25 -14.41
C ILE A 326 32.99 15.74 -14.64
N VAL A 327 33.33 16.48 -13.58
CA VAL A 327 33.71 17.90 -13.67
C VAL A 327 34.96 18.09 -14.52
N VAL A 328 35.99 17.26 -14.37
CA VAL A 328 37.21 17.31 -15.19
C VAL A 328 36.90 17.02 -16.66
N VAL A 329 36.07 16.03 -16.97
CA VAL A 329 35.66 15.74 -18.36
C VAL A 329 34.90 16.92 -18.98
N LEU A 330 33.97 17.54 -18.25
CA LEU A 330 33.25 18.73 -18.73
C LEU A 330 34.18 19.92 -18.96
N LEU A 331 35.16 20.15 -18.08
CA LEU A 331 36.18 21.21 -18.25
C LEU A 331 37.09 20.95 -19.46
N VAL A 332 37.47 19.70 -19.72
CA VAL A 332 38.26 19.31 -20.91
C VAL A 332 37.45 19.52 -22.19
N ILE A 333 36.16 19.15 -22.21
CA ILE A 333 35.27 19.40 -23.35
C ILE A 333 35.10 20.92 -23.60
N ALA A 334 34.89 21.71 -22.55
CA ALA A 334 34.77 23.17 -22.66
C ALA A 334 36.08 23.82 -23.17
N ALA A 335 37.23 23.37 -22.67
CA ALA A 335 38.55 23.83 -23.12
C ALA A 335 38.82 23.45 -24.59
N ALA A 336 38.46 22.23 -25.01
CA ALA A 336 38.57 21.78 -26.40
C ALA A 336 37.67 22.60 -27.34
N ALA A 337 36.41 22.87 -26.93
CA ALA A 337 35.49 23.71 -27.69
C ALA A 337 35.99 25.16 -27.81
N ALA A 338 36.53 25.73 -26.72
CA ALA A 338 37.14 27.06 -26.73
C ALA A 338 38.39 27.11 -27.64
N ALA A 339 39.27 26.11 -27.57
CA ALA A 339 40.43 26.01 -28.44
C ALA A 339 40.05 25.86 -29.93
N ALA A 340 39.05 25.03 -30.24
CA ALA A 340 38.49 24.90 -31.58
C ALA A 340 37.89 26.23 -32.09
N GLY A 341 37.15 26.95 -31.23
CA GLY A 341 36.62 28.28 -31.54
C GLY A 341 37.72 29.31 -31.82
N VAL A 342 38.79 29.32 -31.02
CA VAL A 342 39.97 30.19 -31.25
C VAL A 342 40.70 29.83 -32.53
N LEU A 343 40.86 28.54 -32.86
CA LEU A 343 41.47 28.08 -34.11
C LEU A 343 40.61 28.47 -35.33
N PHE A 344 39.29 28.28 -35.24
CA PHE A 344 38.34 28.69 -36.28
C PHE A 344 38.36 30.21 -36.49
N TYR A 345 38.34 31.00 -35.41
CA TYR A 345 38.44 32.46 -35.48
C TYR A 345 39.78 32.91 -36.10
N ARG A 346 40.91 32.36 -35.63
CA ARG A 346 42.24 32.65 -36.19
C ARG A 346 42.30 32.32 -37.69
N ARG A 347 41.81 31.14 -38.09
CA ARG A 347 41.75 30.74 -39.51
C ARG A 347 40.91 31.73 -40.33
N ARG A 348 39.69 32.05 -39.90
CA ARG A 348 38.81 33.00 -40.58
C ARG A 348 39.40 34.41 -40.68
N THR A 349 40.10 34.89 -39.65
CA THR A 349 40.82 36.19 -39.72
C THR A 349 42.04 36.16 -40.64
N SER A 350 42.68 34.99 -40.83
CA SER A 350 43.76 34.81 -41.81
C SER A 350 43.23 34.85 -43.25
N GLU A 351 42.14 34.11 -43.51
CA GLU A 351 41.46 34.08 -44.81
C GLU A 351 40.95 35.49 -45.21
N LEU A 352 40.38 36.24 -44.26
CA LEU A 352 39.99 37.66 -44.46
C LEU A 352 41.18 38.58 -44.73
N LYS A 353 42.33 38.39 -44.07
CA LYS A 353 43.55 39.17 -44.35
C LYS A 353 44.08 38.89 -45.77
N HIS A 354 44.07 37.63 -46.21
CA HIS A 354 44.50 37.24 -47.55
C HIS A 354 43.57 37.74 -48.67
N GLN A 355 42.25 37.80 -48.42
CA GLN A 355 41.34 38.48 -49.33
C GLN A 355 41.59 39.99 -49.36
N LYS A 356 41.80 40.63 -48.21
CA LYS A 356 42.08 42.08 -48.15
C LYS A 356 43.37 42.46 -48.89
N SER A 357 44.43 41.65 -48.82
CA SER A 357 45.66 41.94 -49.58
C SER A 357 45.43 41.85 -51.09
N LYS A 358 44.74 40.81 -51.58
CA LYS A 358 44.40 40.66 -53.01
C LYS A 358 43.50 41.79 -53.53
N ILE A 359 42.55 42.25 -52.73
CA ILE A 359 41.71 43.41 -53.08
C ILE A 359 42.55 44.69 -53.15
N SER A 360 43.52 44.88 -52.24
CA SER A 360 44.43 46.03 -52.26
C SER A 360 45.38 46.02 -53.46
N GLU A 361 45.83 44.85 -53.88
CA GLU A 361 46.70 44.64 -55.05
C GLU A 361 45.96 44.98 -56.36
N CYS A 362 44.77 44.40 -56.55
CA CYS A 362 43.88 44.71 -57.67
C CYS A 362 43.43 46.19 -57.70
N HIS A 363 43.29 46.83 -56.53
CA HIS A 363 43.00 48.26 -56.46
C HIS A 363 44.16 49.14 -56.94
N ASN A 364 45.41 48.75 -56.65
CA ASN A 364 46.59 49.43 -57.19
C ASN A 364 46.66 49.27 -58.73
N GLU A 365 46.48 48.06 -59.25
CA GLU A 365 46.47 47.79 -60.70
C GLU A 365 45.40 48.62 -61.43
N THR A 366 44.17 48.66 -60.89
CA THR A 366 43.08 49.45 -61.47
C THR A 366 43.32 50.96 -61.36
N SER A 367 44.00 51.44 -60.31
CA SER A 367 44.44 52.83 -60.21
C SER A 367 45.48 53.19 -61.29
N GLU A 368 46.47 52.32 -61.53
CA GLU A 368 47.50 52.54 -62.56
C GLU A 368 46.90 52.52 -63.98
N ILE A 369 45.96 51.60 -64.24
CA ILE A 369 45.18 51.56 -65.50
C ILE A 369 44.34 52.83 -65.66
N SER A 370 43.71 53.33 -64.59
CA SER A 370 42.92 54.57 -64.63
C SER A 370 43.79 55.80 -64.94
N GLU A 371 45.01 55.88 -64.41
CA GLU A 371 45.91 57.00 -64.72
C GLU A 371 46.38 56.95 -66.18
N LYS A 372 46.70 55.76 -66.70
CA LYS A 372 47.05 55.55 -68.11
C LYS A 372 45.90 55.93 -69.05
N LEU A 373 44.66 55.56 -68.72
CA LEU A 373 43.46 55.98 -69.44
C LEU A 373 43.30 57.50 -69.46
N LYS A 374 43.54 58.19 -68.33
CA LYS A 374 43.45 59.65 -68.27
C LYS A 374 44.47 60.33 -69.19
N ARG A 375 45.75 59.95 -69.12
CA ARG A 375 46.80 60.46 -70.03
C ARG A 375 46.46 60.22 -71.51
N MET A 376 45.88 59.06 -71.82
CA MET A 376 45.45 58.72 -73.17
C MET A 376 44.25 59.55 -73.65
N SER A 377 43.35 59.97 -72.76
CA SER A 377 42.29 60.94 -73.07
C SER A 377 42.80 62.37 -73.26
N GLU A 378 43.82 62.77 -72.52
CA GLU A 378 44.48 64.09 -72.67
C GLU A 378 45.18 64.17 -74.05
N ILE A 379 45.95 63.15 -74.43
CA ILE A 379 46.59 63.04 -75.77
C ILE A 379 45.54 62.97 -76.90
N SER A 380 44.39 62.33 -76.66
CA SER A 380 43.29 62.28 -77.63
C SER A 380 42.68 63.67 -77.91
N GLU A 381 42.65 64.55 -76.92
CA GLU A 381 42.13 65.92 -77.09
C GLU A 381 43.18 66.85 -77.72
N GLU A 382 44.47 66.67 -77.41
CA GLU A 382 45.57 67.33 -78.13
C GLU A 382 45.59 66.96 -79.62
N LEU A 383 45.36 65.68 -79.94
CA LEU A 383 45.26 65.21 -81.33
C LEU A 383 44.05 65.79 -82.07
N LYS A 384 42.89 65.95 -81.41
CA LYS A 384 41.75 66.69 -81.97
C LYS A 384 42.13 68.14 -82.25
N GLN A 385 42.71 68.84 -81.28
CA GLN A 385 43.07 70.25 -81.41
C GLN A 385 44.03 70.46 -82.60
N MET A 386 45.09 69.66 -82.73
CA MET A 386 45.98 69.72 -83.89
C MET A 386 45.28 69.41 -85.23
N THR A 387 44.25 68.54 -85.22
CA THR A 387 43.46 68.25 -86.42
C THR A 387 42.56 69.43 -86.79
N GLU A 388 41.87 70.01 -85.82
CA GLU A 388 40.94 71.13 -86.00
C GLU A 388 41.68 72.44 -86.35
N ASP A 389 42.91 72.63 -85.86
CA ASP A 389 43.77 73.76 -86.25
C ASP A 389 44.34 73.56 -87.67
N CYS A 390 44.72 72.33 -88.05
CA CYS A 390 45.07 72.01 -89.44
C CYS A 390 43.90 72.23 -90.41
N GLU A 391 42.66 71.93 -89.97
CA GLU A 391 41.43 72.18 -90.74
C GLU A 391 41.06 73.68 -90.80
N LYS A 392 41.60 74.52 -89.91
CA LYS A 392 41.47 76.00 -89.93
C LYS A 392 42.57 76.73 -90.71
N GLU A 393 43.75 76.15 -90.88
CA GLU A 393 44.79 76.64 -91.81
C GLU A 393 44.42 76.36 -93.28
N LEU A 394 43.65 75.29 -93.51
CA LEU A 394 43.24 74.80 -94.83
C LEU A 394 42.53 75.84 -95.74
N PRO A 395 41.70 76.78 -95.24
CA PRO A 395 41.08 77.82 -96.06
C PRO A 395 42.02 78.97 -96.48
N GLU A 396 42.99 79.41 -95.66
CA GLU A 396 43.82 80.58 -96.01
C GLU A 396 44.92 80.27 -97.03
N ILE A 397 45.31 79.00 -97.17
CA ILE A 397 46.23 78.56 -98.25
C ILE A 397 45.49 78.46 -99.61
N SER A 398 44.15 78.54 -99.62
CA SER A 398 43.32 78.22 -100.80
C SER A 398 43.29 79.26 -101.93
N GLU A 399 43.82 80.49 -101.75
CA GLU A 399 43.68 81.55 -102.77
C GLU A 399 44.93 82.43 -103.03
N HIS A 400 46.15 82.01 -102.63
CA HIS A 400 47.35 82.82 -102.95
C HIS A 400 48.69 82.13 -103.28
N HIS A 401 48.70 80.91 -103.82
CA HIS A 401 49.88 80.47 -104.60
C HIS A 401 49.62 79.64 -105.86
N GLN A 402 48.79 80.16 -106.77
CA GLN A 402 48.69 79.66 -108.15
C GLN A 402 49.90 80.06 -109.03
N THR A 403 51.12 79.88 -108.52
CA THR A 403 52.38 80.23 -109.21
C THR A 403 53.50 79.21 -108.98
N CYS A 404 54.09 78.73 -110.08
CA CYS A 404 55.47 78.27 -110.19
C CYS A 404 56.01 77.22 -109.18
N LYS A 405 55.66 75.94 -109.37
CA LYS A 405 56.56 74.77 -109.61
C LYS A 405 55.78 73.46 -109.37
N TYR A 406 55.62 72.54 -110.31
CA TYR A 406 56.36 72.30 -111.57
C TYR A 406 57.84 71.92 -111.36
N TYR A 407 58.11 71.01 -110.41
CA TYR A 407 59.24 70.07 -110.49
C TYR A 407 58.95 68.82 -109.63
N SER A 408 59.50 67.69 -110.07
CA SER A 408 59.67 66.45 -109.30
C SER A 408 58.43 65.79 -108.65
N TRP A 409 57.52 65.31 -109.50
CA TRP A 409 56.80 64.04 -109.21
C TRP A 409 57.67 62.82 -109.59
N TYR A 410 58.99 62.92 -109.37
CA TYR A 410 60.00 62.02 -109.92
C TYR A 410 61.33 62.03 -109.14
N SER A 411 61.30 62.24 -107.81
CA SER A 411 62.50 62.12 -106.95
C SER A 411 62.26 61.60 -105.52
N ILE A 412 61.18 60.85 -105.27
CA ILE A 412 61.23 59.81 -104.21
C ILE A 412 61.90 58.58 -104.85
N SER A 413 63.14 58.77 -105.28
CA SER A 413 63.90 57.80 -106.06
C SER A 413 64.54 56.77 -105.17
N LEU A 414 64.25 55.50 -105.41
CA LEU A 414 65.25 54.47 -105.18
C LEU A 414 66.42 54.71 -106.15
N ALA A 415 67.64 54.70 -105.61
CA ALA A 415 68.93 54.79 -106.31
C ALA A 415 69.27 56.13 -107.00
N ILE A 416 70.55 56.22 -107.39
CA ILE A 416 71.27 57.40 -107.92
C ILE A 416 71.39 58.49 -106.84
N ILE A 417 72.42 58.48 -105.99
CA ILE A 417 73.84 58.20 -106.30
C ILE A 417 74.33 56.93 -105.58
N LEU A 418 74.81 55.93 -106.36
CA LEU A 418 75.62 54.77 -105.92
C LEU A 418 75.10 54.00 -104.68
N ASN A 419 74.29 52.94 -104.76
CA ASN A 419 74.33 51.79 -105.68
C ASN A 419 75.72 51.14 -105.85
N ARG A 420 76.28 50.58 -104.77
CA ARG A 420 77.12 49.36 -104.70
C ARG A 420 77.27 48.96 -103.21
N PRO A 421 77.55 47.68 -102.87
CA PRO A 421 77.82 47.25 -101.50
C PRO A 421 79.33 47.36 -101.18
N PHE A 422 79.70 47.38 -99.88
CA PHE A 422 80.65 46.43 -99.26
C PHE A 422 80.82 46.67 -97.75
N GLU A 423 81.34 45.67 -97.06
CA GLU A 423 81.89 45.77 -95.70
C GLU A 423 83.20 46.59 -95.70
N ILE A 424 83.58 47.15 -94.53
CA ILE A 424 84.93 47.14 -93.93
C ILE A 424 84.85 47.90 -92.59
N TYR A 425 84.98 47.26 -91.42
CA TYR A 425 86.16 46.69 -90.75
C TYR A 425 86.92 47.67 -89.82
N GLN A 426 86.78 47.40 -88.52
CA GLN A 426 87.82 47.43 -87.47
C GLN A 426 88.50 48.72 -86.94
N HIS A 427 88.38 48.85 -85.61
CA HIS A 427 89.46 49.00 -84.59
C HIS A 427 90.02 50.37 -84.14
N HIS A 428 90.01 50.52 -82.79
CA HIS A 428 91.02 51.17 -81.91
C HIS A 428 91.26 52.69 -82.07
N CYS A 429 91.68 53.47 -81.06
CA CYS A 429 92.02 53.28 -79.63
C CYS A 429 91.90 54.66 -78.92
N SER A 430 92.06 54.87 -77.60
CA SER A 430 91.79 54.14 -76.35
C SER A 430 92.49 54.89 -75.20
N LEU A 431 92.02 54.79 -73.94
CA LEU A 431 92.51 55.53 -72.75
C LEU A 431 92.21 57.06 -72.84
N ARG A 432 92.00 57.86 -71.79
CA ARG A 432 91.79 57.70 -70.33
C ARG A 432 91.21 59.03 -69.77
N ASP A 433 90.90 59.30 -68.50
CA ASP A 433 91.02 58.58 -67.20
C ASP A 433 89.82 58.97 -66.28
N ALA A 434 89.76 58.50 -65.03
CA ALA A 434 88.85 59.01 -63.98
C ALA A 434 89.59 59.96 -63.00
N PRO A 435 88.91 60.78 -62.16
CA PRO A 435 88.60 60.29 -60.81
C PRO A 435 87.34 60.86 -60.08
N PHE A 436 86.74 59.99 -59.24
CA PHE A 436 86.17 60.18 -57.89
C PHE A 436 85.34 61.41 -57.41
N HIS A 437 84.28 61.04 -56.67
CA HIS A 437 83.64 61.74 -55.52
C HIS A 437 82.80 63.02 -55.81
N GLN A 438 81.80 63.39 -54.97
CA GLN A 438 81.39 62.85 -53.66
C GLN A 438 79.85 62.78 -53.49
N PHE A 439 79.38 62.24 -52.35
CA PHE A 439 77.97 62.12 -51.96
C PHE A 439 77.31 63.46 -51.61
N GLY A 440 75.98 63.49 -51.74
CA GLY A 440 75.05 64.50 -51.19
C GLY A 440 73.65 63.92 -51.14
#